data_AF-A0A7V1H5T0-F1
#
_entry.id   AF-A0A7V1H5T0-F1
#
_cell.length_a   1.000
_cell.length_b   1.000
_cell.length_c   1.000
_cell.angle_alpha   90.00
_cell.angle_beta   90.00
_cell.angle_gamma   90.00
#
_symmetry.space_group_name_H-M   'P 1'
#
loop_
_entity.id
_entity.type
_entity.pdbx_description
1 polymer ?
#
loop_
_entity_poly.entity_id
_entity_poly.type
_entity_poly.pdbx_seq_one_letter_code
_entity_poly.pdbx_strand_id
1 'polypeptide(L)'
;MKIISVMSVVILLFFMNPVPGASSEMTRHTKKDPIFAGALSWYMPGLGQMYAGDLLKGVVFFVIEEALLVGTVLSFAELKLDVTGDIDIGLSIKSKDNPDRNEQRVGIILGVIFIGVHFLNIIDAVNTTRTYNRSQPVNVYVDVDSGTAGNKYSFGFNSTF
;
A
#
# COMPACT_ATOMS: atom_id res chain seq x y z
N MET A 1 -6.65 -26.82 12.75
CA MET A 1 -7.20 -25.47 13.05
C MET A 1 -6.24 -24.55 13.82
N LYS A 2 -5.39 -25.03 14.74
CA LYS A 2 -4.52 -24.15 15.55
C LYS A 2 -3.36 -23.49 14.77
N ILE A 3 -2.76 -24.17 13.79
CA ILE A 3 -1.58 -23.67 13.06
C ILE A 3 -1.91 -22.52 12.08
N ILE A 4 -3.07 -22.55 11.43
CA ILE A 4 -3.50 -21.47 10.52
C ILE A 4 -3.73 -20.18 11.32
N SER A 5 -4.34 -20.28 12.50
CA SER A 5 -4.48 -19.14 13.41
C SER A 5 -3.11 -18.61 13.87
N VAL A 6 -2.12 -19.49 14.11
CA VAL A 6 -0.76 -19.08 14.48
C VAL A 6 -0.05 -18.39 13.33
N MET A 7 -0.14 -18.88 12.08
CA MET A 7 0.49 -18.20 10.93
C MET A 7 -0.17 -16.88 10.59
N SER A 8 -1.50 -16.79 10.67
CA SER A 8 -2.21 -15.51 10.51
C SER A 8 -1.78 -14.51 11.58
N VAL A 9 -1.60 -14.96 12.82
CA VAL A 9 -1.08 -14.13 13.91
C VAL A 9 0.38 -13.75 13.68
N VAL A 10 1.24 -14.65 13.17
CA VAL A 10 2.64 -14.35 12.87
C VAL A 10 2.78 -13.35 11.74
N ILE A 11 1.97 -13.47 10.68
CA ILE A 11 1.92 -12.50 9.58
C ILE A 11 1.39 -11.15 10.09
N LEU A 12 0.33 -11.16 10.91
CA LEU A 12 -0.20 -9.94 11.53
C LEU A 12 0.84 -9.27 12.44
N LEU A 13 1.59 -10.07 13.21
CA LEU A 13 2.69 -9.60 14.06
C LEU A 13 3.87 -9.07 13.23
N PHE A 14 4.14 -9.63 12.06
CA PHE A 14 5.17 -9.12 11.14
C PHE A 14 4.82 -7.73 10.60
N PHE A 15 3.52 -7.46 10.33
CA PHE A 15 3.03 -6.14 9.94
C PHE A 15 2.82 -5.17 11.11
N MET A 16 2.63 -5.68 12.33
CA MET A 16 2.46 -4.88 13.55
C MET A 16 3.78 -4.53 14.24
N ASN A 17 4.87 -5.23 13.95
CA ASN A 17 6.18 -4.87 14.47
C ASN A 17 6.70 -3.65 13.70
N PRO A 18 6.86 -2.48 14.34
CA PRO A 18 7.57 -1.38 13.72
C PRO A 18 8.99 -1.88 13.44
N VAL A 19 9.38 -1.91 12.16
CA VAL A 19 10.73 -2.29 11.72
C VAL A 19 11.73 -1.50 12.57
N PRO A 20 12.53 -2.14 13.44
CA PRO A 20 13.52 -1.45 14.26
C PRO A 20 14.64 -0.99 13.33
N GLY A 21 14.53 0.24 12.85
CA GLY A 21 15.31 0.71 11.70
C GLY A 21 14.55 1.69 10.80
N ALA A 22 13.22 1.77 10.92
CA ALA A 22 12.50 3.03 10.67
C ALA A 22 12.81 4.01 11.81
N SER A 23 14.11 4.23 12.05
CA SER A 23 14.60 5.39 12.75
C SER A 23 13.88 6.57 12.13
N SER A 24 13.30 7.38 12.99
CA SER A 24 12.96 8.77 12.77
C SER A 24 14.08 9.48 11.99
N GLU A 25 14.14 9.24 10.68
CA GLU A 25 14.72 10.16 9.73
C GLU A 25 13.91 11.43 9.95
N MET A 26 14.55 12.36 10.64
CA MET A 26 14.22 13.78 10.68
C MET A 26 13.25 14.12 9.56
N THR A 27 11.95 14.14 9.87
CA THR A 27 10.88 14.36 8.90
C THR A 27 11.01 15.77 8.40
N ARG A 28 11.93 15.97 7.45
CA ARG A 28 11.94 17.12 6.60
C ARG A 28 10.61 17.00 5.89
N HIS A 29 9.68 17.87 6.24
CA HIS A 29 8.35 18.01 5.65
C HIS A 29 8.51 18.37 4.17
N THR A 30 8.90 17.38 3.37
CA THR A 30 9.12 17.51 1.93
C THR A 30 7.87 17.04 1.22
N LYS A 31 7.50 17.79 0.19
CA LYS A 31 6.39 17.38 -0.67
C LYS A 31 6.78 16.07 -1.37
N LYS A 32 5.86 15.12 -1.34
CA LYS A 32 5.97 13.78 -1.93
C LYS A 32 5.42 13.80 -3.35
N ASP A 33 6.02 13.05 -4.28
CA ASP A 33 5.49 12.96 -5.65
C ASP A 33 4.18 12.15 -5.71
N PRO A 34 3.04 12.74 -6.14
CA PRO A 34 1.78 12.02 -6.28
C PRO A 34 1.79 10.95 -7.37
N ILE A 35 2.54 11.14 -8.47
CA ILE A 35 2.63 10.16 -9.55
C ILE A 35 3.34 8.91 -9.04
N PHE A 36 4.42 9.11 -8.30
CA PHE A 36 5.14 8.00 -7.67
C PHE A 36 4.26 7.23 -6.67
N ALA A 37 3.44 7.94 -5.88
CA ALA A 37 2.46 7.29 -5.00
C ALA A 37 1.45 6.44 -5.78
N GLY A 38 0.95 6.93 -6.91
CA GLY A 38 0.08 6.15 -7.80
C GLY A 38 0.78 4.91 -8.35
N ALA A 39 2.04 5.03 -8.78
CA ALA A 39 2.84 3.91 -9.27
C ALA A 39 3.10 2.85 -8.19
N LEU A 40 3.30 3.27 -6.94
CA LEU A 40 3.41 2.35 -5.80
C LEU A 40 2.12 1.57 -5.58
N SER A 41 0.96 2.25 -5.58
CA SER A 41 -0.34 1.60 -5.43
C SER A 41 -0.74 0.73 -6.63
N TRP A 42 -0.20 1.00 -7.81
CA TRP A 42 -0.32 0.12 -8.99
C TRP A 42 0.47 -1.18 -8.77
N TYR A 43 1.71 -1.07 -8.27
CA TYR A 43 2.56 -2.24 -8.04
C TYR A 43 2.02 -3.11 -6.90
N MET A 44 1.65 -2.48 -5.78
CA MET A 44 1.12 -3.18 -4.62
C MET A 44 0.03 -2.32 -3.95
N PRO A 45 -1.18 -2.86 -3.78
CA PRO A 45 -2.29 -2.11 -3.21
C PRO A 45 -1.98 -1.46 -1.86
N GLY A 46 -2.39 -0.21 -1.70
CA GLY A 46 -2.20 0.54 -0.46
C GLY A 46 -0.83 1.17 -0.22
N LEU A 47 0.21 0.82 -1.00
CA LEU A 47 1.56 1.37 -0.77
C LEU A 47 1.65 2.87 -0.98
N GLY A 48 0.93 3.44 -1.94
CA GLY A 48 0.93 4.87 -2.19
C GLY A 48 0.36 5.69 -1.03
N GLN A 49 -0.65 5.15 -0.33
CA GLN A 49 -1.20 5.74 0.88
C GLN A 49 -0.21 5.65 2.05
N MET A 50 0.44 4.49 2.24
CA MET A 50 1.49 4.32 3.26
C MET A 50 2.68 5.26 3.00
N TYR A 51 3.08 5.41 1.73
CA TYR A 51 4.09 6.36 1.30
C TYR A 51 3.70 7.79 1.66
N ALA A 52 2.44 8.17 1.50
CA ALA A 52 1.92 9.48 1.94
C ALA A 52 1.81 9.62 3.47
N GLY A 53 1.90 8.53 4.23
CA GLY A 53 1.80 8.50 5.69
C GLY A 53 0.42 8.09 6.22
N ASP A 54 -0.52 7.72 5.34
CA ASP A 54 -1.85 7.22 5.71
C ASP A 54 -1.85 5.68 5.74
N LEU A 55 -1.32 5.14 6.83
CA LEU A 55 -1.20 3.69 7.02
C LEU A 55 -2.56 2.98 7.05
N LEU A 56 -3.58 3.61 7.65
CA LEU A 56 -4.90 3.00 7.79
C LEU A 56 -5.53 2.76 6.41
N LYS A 57 -5.53 3.77 5.53
CA LYS A 57 -6.02 3.59 4.17
C LYS A 57 -5.20 2.56 3.40
N GLY A 58 -3.88 2.58 3.56
CA GLY A 58 -2.99 1.62 2.93
C GLY A 58 -3.36 0.18 3.27
N VAL A 59 -3.52 -0.12 4.55
CA VAL A 59 -3.91 -1.47 5.02
C VAL A 59 -5.32 -1.86 4.53
N VAL A 60 -6.27 -0.93 4.52
CA VAL A 60 -7.63 -1.19 4.03
C VAL A 60 -7.63 -1.59 2.56
N PHE A 61 -6.94 -0.83 1.69
CA PHE A 61 -6.84 -1.19 0.27
C PHE A 61 -6.13 -2.52 0.06
N PHE A 62 -5.04 -2.76 0.78
CA PHE A 62 -4.32 -4.03 0.73
C PHE A 62 -5.22 -5.22 1.06
N VAL A 63 -5.91 -5.20 2.21
CA VAL A 63 -6.76 -6.31 2.66
C VAL A 63 -7.93 -6.56 1.70
N ILE A 64 -8.58 -5.48 1.21
CA ILE A 64 -9.72 -5.61 0.31
C ILE A 64 -9.29 -6.20 -1.04
N GLU A 65 -8.21 -5.68 -1.64
CA GLU A 65 -7.74 -6.16 -2.93
C GLU A 65 -7.24 -7.60 -2.87
N GLU A 66 -6.49 -7.98 -1.83
CA GLU A 66 -6.06 -9.37 -1.64
C GLU A 66 -7.24 -10.32 -1.44
N ALA A 67 -8.26 -9.91 -0.66
CA ALA A 67 -9.47 -10.72 -0.49
C ALA A 67 -10.24 -10.90 -1.81
N LEU A 68 -10.35 -9.84 -2.62
CA LEU A 68 -10.99 -9.89 -3.94
C LEU A 68 -10.19 -10.74 -4.93
N LEU A 69 -8.87 -10.63 -4.94
CA LEU A 69 -7.98 -11.42 -5.78
C LEU A 69 -8.10 -12.91 -5.43
N VAL A 70 -7.94 -13.26 -4.16
CA VAL A 70 -8.07 -14.64 -3.67
C VAL A 70 -9.47 -15.19 -3.97
N GLY A 71 -10.53 -14.41 -3.71
CA GLY A 71 -11.89 -14.82 -4.01
C GLY A 71 -12.14 -15.05 -5.50
N THR A 72 -11.58 -14.19 -6.36
CA THR A 72 -11.63 -14.36 -7.82
C THR A 72 -10.90 -15.62 -8.26
N VAL A 73 -9.68 -15.84 -7.78
CA VAL A 73 -8.87 -17.04 -8.11
C VAL A 73 -9.60 -18.30 -7.65
N LEU A 74 -10.11 -18.34 -6.43
CA LEU A 74 -10.84 -19.48 -5.88
C LEU A 74 -12.17 -19.78 -6.61
N SER A 75 -12.71 -18.82 -7.34
CA SER A 75 -13.89 -19.05 -8.17
C SER A 75 -13.58 -19.90 -9.42
N PHE A 76 -12.31 -19.97 -9.83
CA PHE A 76 -11.86 -20.71 -11.01
C PHE A 76 -10.85 -21.83 -10.70
N ALA A 77 -10.22 -21.78 -9.52
CA ALA A 77 -9.16 -22.70 -9.13
C ALA A 77 -9.43 -23.33 -7.76
N GLU A 78 -9.05 -24.58 -7.63
CA GLU A 78 -8.98 -25.28 -6.35
C GLU A 78 -7.56 -25.16 -5.80
N LEU A 79 -7.44 -24.67 -4.57
CA LEU A 79 -6.20 -24.68 -3.81
C LEU A 79 -6.18 -25.91 -2.91
N LYS A 80 -5.21 -26.80 -3.13
CA LYS A 80 -4.92 -27.92 -2.24
C LYS A 80 -3.62 -27.64 -1.50
N LEU A 81 -3.72 -27.55 -0.18
CA LEU A 81 -2.59 -27.48 0.74
C LEU A 81 -2.25 -28.90 1.17
N ASP A 82 -1.09 -29.39 0.75
CA ASP A 82 -0.56 -30.67 1.21
C ASP A 82 0.50 -30.40 2.28
N VAL A 83 0.38 -31.10 3.42
CA VAL A 83 1.34 -31.00 4.52
C VAL A 83 2.05 -32.33 4.60
N THR A 84 3.20 -32.42 3.92
CA THR A 84 4.00 -33.64 3.92
C THR A 84 4.95 -33.62 5.13
N GLY A 85 4.76 -34.59 6.02
CA GLY A 85 5.55 -35.08 7.17
C GLY A 85 6.56 -34.21 7.92
N ASP A 86 7.41 -33.41 7.27
CA ASP A 86 8.64 -32.85 7.86
C ASP A 86 8.85 -31.34 7.60
N ILE A 87 7.78 -30.55 7.49
CA ILE A 87 7.77 -29.08 7.20
C ILE A 87 7.91 -28.78 5.70
N ASP A 88 7.27 -29.56 4.82
CA ASP A 88 7.08 -29.18 3.42
C ASP A 88 5.62 -28.74 3.20
N ILE A 89 5.41 -27.47 2.86
CA ILE A 89 4.10 -26.90 2.53
C ILE A 89 3.94 -26.96 1.02
N GLY A 90 3.26 -27.99 0.53
CA GLY A 90 2.93 -28.11 -0.88
C GLY A 90 1.69 -27.27 -1.22
N LEU A 91 1.83 -26.30 -2.14
CA LEU A 91 0.69 -25.59 -2.72
C LEU A 91 0.41 -26.13 -4.13
N SER A 92 -0.69 -26.86 -4.29
CA SER A 92 -1.18 -27.31 -5.60
C SER A 92 -2.36 -26.46 -6.03
N ILE A 93 -2.16 -25.63 -7.07
CA ILE A 93 -3.24 -24.87 -7.72
C ILE A 93 -3.70 -25.68 -8.94
N LYS A 94 -4.97 -26.11 -8.94
CA LYS A 94 -5.57 -26.77 -10.10
C LYS A 94 -6.73 -25.94 -10.60
N SER A 95 -6.82 -25.75 -11.93
CA SER A 95 -8.03 -25.23 -12.53
C SER A 95 -9.19 -26.16 -12.21
N LYS A 96 -10.37 -25.60 -11.97
CA LYS A 96 -11.58 -26.39 -11.81
C LYS A 96 -11.98 -26.96 -13.18
N ASP A 97 -12.22 -28.28 -13.24
CA ASP A 97 -12.47 -28.98 -14.51
C ASP A 97 -13.83 -28.61 -15.14
N ASN A 98 -14.82 -28.20 -14.34
CA ASN A 98 -16.13 -27.77 -14.85
C ASN A 98 -16.88 -26.84 -13.85
N PRO A 99 -16.47 -25.56 -13.71
CA PRO A 99 -17.15 -24.62 -12.81
C PRO A 99 -18.59 -24.38 -13.24
N ASP A 100 -19.54 -24.39 -12.30
CA ASP A 100 -20.95 -24.14 -12.60
C ASP A 100 -21.17 -22.69 -13.08
N ARG A 101 -22.26 -22.45 -13.82
CA ARG A 101 -22.62 -21.10 -14.31
C ARG A 101 -22.68 -20.07 -13.18
N ASN A 102 -23.10 -20.45 -11.98
CA ASN A 102 -23.12 -19.54 -10.84
C ASN A 102 -21.70 -19.16 -10.38
N GLU A 103 -20.78 -20.12 -10.32
CA GLU A 103 -19.39 -19.89 -9.91
C GLU A 103 -18.65 -19.01 -10.92
N GLN A 104 -18.86 -19.26 -12.21
CA GLN A 104 -18.32 -18.40 -13.27
C GLN A 104 -18.82 -16.96 -13.16
N ARG A 105 -20.13 -16.78 -12.91
CA ARG A 105 -20.73 -15.45 -12.71
C ARG A 105 -20.14 -14.74 -11.50
N VAL A 106 -20.01 -15.43 -10.37
CA VAL A 106 -19.39 -14.88 -9.15
C VAL A 106 -17.95 -14.48 -9.42
N GLY A 107 -17.15 -15.34 -10.06
CA GLY A 107 -15.77 -15.05 -10.40
C GLY A 107 -15.63 -13.84 -11.33
N ILE A 108 -16.49 -13.71 -12.35
CA ILE A 108 -16.50 -12.53 -13.23
C ILE A 108 -16.87 -11.27 -12.46
N ILE A 109 -17.90 -11.32 -11.61
CA ILE A 109 -18.34 -10.17 -10.81
C ILE A 109 -17.22 -9.72 -9.86
N LEU A 110 -16.59 -10.67 -9.15
CA LEU A 110 -15.47 -10.39 -8.26
C LEU A 110 -14.28 -9.80 -9.02
N GLY A 111 -13.95 -10.35 -10.21
CA GLY A 111 -12.88 -9.83 -11.06
C GLY A 111 -13.14 -8.41 -11.56
N VAL A 112 -14.38 -8.08 -11.95
CA VAL A 112 -14.75 -6.71 -12.34
C VAL A 112 -14.66 -5.75 -11.17
N ILE A 113 -15.14 -6.17 -9.99
CA ILE A 113 -15.04 -5.37 -8.76
C ILE A 113 -13.57 -5.17 -8.39
N PHE A 114 -12.74 -6.21 -8.46
CA PHE A 114 -11.30 -6.16 -8.20
C PHE A 114 -10.62 -5.09 -9.06
N ILE A 115 -10.82 -5.13 -10.38
CA ILE A 115 -10.24 -4.14 -11.29
C ILE A 115 -10.72 -2.73 -10.93
N GLY A 116 -12.02 -2.56 -10.64
CA GLY A 116 -12.57 -1.26 -10.24
C GLY A 116 -11.94 -0.73 -8.96
N VAL A 117 -11.83 -1.57 -7.92
CA VAL A 117 -11.18 -1.21 -6.65
C VAL A 117 -9.70 -0.89 -6.84
N HIS A 118 -9.00 -1.63 -7.70
CA HIS A 118 -7.59 -1.37 -8.00
C HIS A 118 -7.36 0.05 -8.56
N PHE A 119 -8.20 0.47 -9.52
CA PHE A 119 -8.14 1.85 -10.02
C PHE A 119 -8.49 2.89 -8.95
N LEU A 120 -9.46 2.61 -8.07
CA LEU A 120 -9.80 3.50 -6.96
C LEU A 120 -8.63 3.66 -5.97
N ASN A 121 -7.93 2.57 -5.66
CA ASN A 121 -6.73 2.57 -4.82
C ASN A 121 -5.63 3.47 -5.42
N ILE A 122 -5.36 3.36 -6.72
CA ILE A 122 -4.35 4.20 -7.40
C ILE A 122 -4.74 5.69 -7.37
N ILE A 123 -6.00 6.01 -7.68
CA ILE A 123 -6.50 7.39 -7.65
C ILE A 123 -6.45 7.96 -6.23
N ASP A 124 -6.85 7.16 -5.23
CA ASP A 124 -6.80 7.58 -3.83
C ASP A 124 -5.36 7.80 -3.34
N ALA A 125 -4.38 7.01 -3.78
CA ALA A 125 -2.97 7.23 -3.43
C ALA A 125 -2.44 8.59 -3.92
N VAL A 126 -2.77 8.95 -5.16
CA VAL A 126 -2.45 10.27 -5.73
C VAL A 126 -3.11 11.38 -4.91
N ASN A 127 -4.40 11.21 -4.57
CA ASN A 127 -5.15 12.21 -3.80
C ASN A 127 -4.65 12.34 -2.36
N THR A 128 -4.36 11.23 -1.69
CA THR A 128 -3.80 11.20 -0.33
C THR A 128 -2.45 11.91 -0.30
N THR A 129 -1.60 11.71 -1.31
CA THR A 129 -0.32 12.42 -1.43
C THR A 129 -0.50 13.92 -1.69
N ARG A 130 -1.47 14.31 -2.53
CA ARG A 130 -1.79 15.73 -2.75
C ARG A 130 -2.28 16.39 -1.46
N THR A 131 -3.12 15.72 -0.69
CA THR A 131 -3.59 16.20 0.61
C THR A 131 -2.43 16.34 1.59
N TYR A 132 -1.55 15.34 1.67
CA TYR A 132 -0.32 15.40 2.47
C TYR A 132 0.54 16.61 2.09
N ASN A 133 0.76 16.86 0.80
CA ASN A 133 1.57 17.98 0.33
C ASN A 133 0.98 19.36 0.63
N ARG A 134 -0.36 19.46 0.68
CA ARG A 134 -1.07 20.69 1.04
C ARG A 134 -1.01 20.98 2.54
N SER A 135 -0.87 19.95 3.38
CA SER A 135 -0.70 20.14 4.82
C SER A 135 0.74 20.43 5.24
N GLN A 136 1.72 20.30 4.33
CA GLN A 136 3.11 20.63 4.65
C GLN A 136 3.33 22.16 4.63
N PRO A 137 3.91 22.73 5.70
CA PRO A 137 4.25 24.16 5.71
C PRO A 137 5.26 24.49 4.62
N VAL A 138 5.05 25.60 3.91
CA VAL A 138 6.04 26.09 2.95
C VAL A 138 7.02 26.98 3.69
N ASN A 139 8.25 26.49 3.87
CA ASN A 139 9.36 27.32 4.33
C ASN A 139 9.89 28.12 3.14
N VAL A 140 9.57 29.41 3.09
CA VAL A 140 10.16 30.34 2.11
C VAL A 140 11.45 30.88 2.72
N TYR A 141 12.58 30.55 2.09
CA TYR A 141 13.88 31.11 2.44
C TYR A 141 14.16 32.28 1.49
N VAL A 142 14.32 33.48 2.04
CA VAL A 142 14.85 34.62 1.28
C VAL A 142 16.34 34.70 1.57
N ASP A 143 17.15 34.36 0.58
CA ASP A 143 18.61 34.51 0.65
C ASP A 143 18.97 35.91 0.11
N VAL A 144 19.52 36.76 0.98
CA VAL A 144 20.06 38.06 0.58
C VAL A 144 21.56 37.93 0.40
N ASP A 145 22.02 37.93 -0.86
CA ASP A 145 23.45 37.92 -1.19
C ASP A 145 23.97 39.37 -1.35
N SER A 146 24.65 39.88 -0.32
CA SER A 146 25.39 41.13 -0.41
C SER A 146 26.78 40.84 -0.98
N GLY A 147 26.93 40.97 -2.30
CA GLY A 147 28.06 40.51 -3.13
C GLY A 147 29.47 41.04 -2.86
N THR A 148 29.85 41.34 -1.62
CA THR A 148 31.23 41.65 -1.24
C THR A 148 31.46 41.24 0.22
N ALA A 149 32.15 40.10 0.40
CA ALA A 149 32.57 39.52 1.69
C ALA A 149 31.45 39.02 2.64
N GLY A 150 30.84 37.88 2.28
CA GLY A 150 30.91 36.71 3.16
C GLY A 150 29.82 36.44 4.20
N ASN A 151 28.76 37.24 4.33
CA ASN A 151 27.67 36.92 5.26
C ASN A 151 26.36 36.67 4.52
N LYS A 152 25.95 35.39 4.43
CA LYS A 152 24.62 34.99 3.96
C LYS A 152 23.65 35.04 5.14
N TYR A 153 22.64 35.89 5.04
CA TYR A 153 21.52 35.91 5.98
C TYR A 153 20.32 35.27 5.32
N SER A 154 19.78 34.21 5.93
CA SER A 154 18.58 33.53 5.47
C SER A 154 17.46 33.81 6.46
N PHE A 155 16.38 34.40 5.98
CA PHE A 155 15.17 34.65 6.76
C PHE A 155 14.10 33.67 6.29
N GLY A 156 13.67 32.79 7.20
CA GLY A 156 12.60 31.84 6.96
C GLY A 156 11.32 32.29 7.65
N PHE A 157 10.21 32.37 6.90
CA PHE A 157 8.88 32.54 7.49
C PHE A 157 8.04 31.31 7.15
N ASN A 158 7.29 30.84 8.15
CA ASN A 158 6.45 29.67 8.03
C ASN A 158 5.07 30.12 7.53
N SER A 159 4.61 29.61 6.39
CA SER A 159 3.29 29.94 5.85
C SER A 159 2.53 28.70 5.41
N THR A 160 1.27 28.64 5.82
CA THR A 160 0.25 27.69 5.37
C THR A 160 -0.71 28.42 4.44
N PHE A 161 -0.64 28.16 3.13
CA PHE A 161 -1.57 28.63 2.11
C PHE A 161 -2.43 27.48 1.60
#